data_AF-A0A8T4WP18-F1
#
_entry.id   AF-A0A8T4WP18-F1
#
_cell.length_a   1.000
_cell.length_b   1.000
_cell.length_c   1.000
_cell.angle_alpha   90.00
_cell.angle_beta   90.00
_cell.angle_gamma   90.00
#
_symmetry.space_group_name_H-M   'P 1'
#
loop_
_entity.id
_entity.type
_entity.pdbx_description
1 polymer ?
#
loop_
_entity_poly.entity_id
_entity_poly.type
_entity_poly.pdbx_seq_one_letter_code
_entity_poly.pdbx_strand_id
1 'polypeptide(L)'
;MMLIAVGLSSAVIVGVPLLMHAVNLMAGATRFEMAQQAAIHIHNATEEIDIGEVNRTVVELNVPEGFDIQIQENGLTITYSQDGEIVGSWPHTYSHSLVSTGFQGRGNYVLTIRIVDDVVHLSFNRQE
;
A
#
# COMPACT_ATOMS: atom_id res chain seq x y z
N MET A 1 11.35 59.58 -25.91
CA MET A 1 11.29 58.61 -24.78
C MET A 1 9.98 57.84 -24.89
N MET A 2 10.01 56.52 -25.01
CA MET A 2 8.84 55.67 -24.75
C MET A 2 9.34 54.31 -24.25
N LEU A 3 9.10 54.02 -22.96
CA LEU A 3 9.36 52.74 -22.31
C LEU A 3 8.08 51.90 -22.41
N ILE A 4 8.15 50.74 -23.06
CA ILE A 4 7.08 49.75 -23.01
C ILE A 4 7.37 48.84 -21.81
N ALA A 5 6.57 48.99 -20.77
CA ALA A 5 6.50 48.02 -19.68
C ALA A 5 5.72 46.80 -20.18
N VAL A 6 6.44 45.74 -20.56
CA VAL A 6 5.84 44.43 -20.82
C VAL A 6 5.67 43.73 -19.47
N GLY A 7 4.41 43.56 -19.09
CA GLY A 7 3.98 43.09 -17.77
C GLY A 7 4.50 41.71 -17.40
N LEU A 8 4.98 41.64 -16.16
CA LEU A 8 5.41 40.48 -15.36
C LEU A 8 4.36 39.37 -15.16
N SER A 9 3.23 39.37 -15.86
CA SER A 9 2.05 38.57 -15.53
C SER A 9 2.11 37.11 -15.99
N SER A 10 3.02 36.76 -16.90
CA SER A 10 3.12 35.41 -17.47
C SER A 10 3.96 34.43 -16.64
N ALA A 11 4.79 34.91 -15.73
CA ALA A 11 5.63 34.04 -14.89
C ALA A 11 4.85 33.35 -13.75
N VAL A 12 3.75 33.95 -13.30
CA VAL A 12 2.98 33.44 -12.14
C VAL A 12 1.95 32.37 -12.55
N ILE A 13 1.48 32.37 -13.81
CA ILE A 13 0.41 31.46 -14.26
C ILE A 13 0.94 30.07 -14.64
N VAL A 14 2.19 29.94 -15.10
CA VAL A 14 2.79 28.64 -15.48
C VAL A 14 3.37 27.89 -14.26
N GLY A 15 3.63 28.59 -13.15
CA GLY A 15 4.22 28.00 -11.95
C GLY A 15 3.29 27.09 -11.16
N VAL A 16 2.00 27.45 -11.04
CA VAL A 16 1.04 26.70 -10.21
C VAL A 16 0.76 25.29 -10.77
N PRO A 17 0.53 25.09 -12.09
CA PRO A 17 0.28 23.75 -12.62
C PRO A 17 1.49 22.81 -12.53
N LEU A 18 2.70 23.33 -12.74
CA LEU A 18 3.93 22.54 -12.66
C LEU A 18 4.25 22.13 -11.21
N LEU A 19 4.01 23.03 -10.25
CA LEU A 19 4.13 22.72 -8.82
C LEU A 19 3.09 21.68 -8.38
N MET A 20 1.84 21.81 -8.84
CA MET A 20 0.79 20.81 -8.58
C MET A 20 1.15 19.43 -9.15
N HIS A 21 1.74 19.38 -10.35
CA HIS A 21 2.20 18.13 -10.94
C HIS A 21 3.36 17.50 -10.16
N ALA A 22 4.35 18.30 -9.74
CA ALA A 22 5.46 17.81 -8.91
C ALA A 22 4.99 17.31 -7.54
N VAL A 23 4.05 18.02 -6.90
CA VAL A 23 3.44 17.59 -5.63
C VAL A 23 2.66 16.28 -5.79
N ASN A 24 1.93 16.12 -6.90
CA ASN A 24 1.22 14.86 -7.19
C ASN A 24 2.18 13.69 -7.42
N LEU A 25 3.30 13.92 -8.11
CA LEU A 25 4.34 12.90 -8.31
C LEU A 25 4.99 12.50 -6.98
N MET A 26 5.34 13.46 -6.12
CA MET A 26 5.90 13.18 -4.80
C MET A 26 4.90 12.43 -3.92
N ALA A 27 3.65 12.87 -3.88
CA ALA A 27 2.59 12.21 -3.12
C ALA A 27 2.25 10.80 -3.65
N GLY A 28 2.43 10.56 -4.95
CA GLY A 28 2.34 9.23 -5.57
C GLY A 28 3.49 8.32 -5.12
N ALA A 29 4.73 8.81 -5.19
CA ALA A 29 5.91 8.08 -4.74
C ALA A 29 5.83 7.68 -3.26
N THR A 30 5.43 8.61 -2.38
CA THR A 30 5.24 8.30 -0.96
C THR A 30 4.17 7.24 -0.73
N ARG A 31 3.05 7.28 -1.48
CA ARG A 31 2.00 6.26 -1.37
C ARG A 31 2.45 4.90 -1.88
N PHE A 32 3.23 4.86 -2.96
CA PHE A 32 3.84 3.64 -3.46
C PHE A 32 4.81 3.04 -2.43
N GLU A 33 5.68 3.85 -1.82
CA GLU A 33 6.58 3.41 -0.75
C GLU A 33 5.82 2.86 0.45
N MET A 34 4.75 3.55 0.90
CA MET A 34 3.88 3.05 1.97
C MET A 34 3.25 1.69 1.61
N ALA A 35 2.75 1.53 0.38
CA ALA A 35 2.21 0.27 -0.10
C ALA A 35 3.28 -0.84 -0.11
N GLN A 36 4.47 -0.55 -0.60
CA GLN A 36 5.57 -1.50 -0.62
C GLN A 36 5.97 -1.95 0.79
N GLN A 37 6.09 -1.01 1.73
CA GLN A 37 6.41 -1.34 3.13
C GLN A 37 5.31 -2.19 3.77
N ALA A 38 4.04 -1.83 3.56
CA ALA A 38 2.92 -2.64 4.04
C ALA A 38 2.94 -4.06 3.46
N ALA A 39 3.22 -4.20 2.17
CA ALA A 39 3.33 -5.50 1.51
C ALA A 39 4.45 -6.36 2.11
N ILE A 40 5.65 -5.78 2.29
CA ILE A 40 6.80 -6.46 2.90
C ILE A 40 6.46 -6.89 4.33
N HIS A 41 5.86 -6.01 5.13
CA HIS A 41 5.50 -6.33 6.52
C HIS A 41 4.49 -7.49 6.59
N ILE A 42 3.48 -7.50 5.72
CA ILE A 42 2.52 -8.60 5.64
C ILE A 42 3.22 -9.88 5.22
N HIS A 43 4.07 -9.83 4.18
CA HIS A 43 4.74 -11.02 3.67
C HIS A 43 5.68 -11.64 4.70
N ASN A 44 6.54 -10.84 5.32
CA ASN A 44 7.48 -11.31 6.34
C ASN A 44 6.73 -11.92 7.53
N ALA A 45 5.70 -11.24 8.04
CA ALA A 45 4.92 -11.72 9.17
C ALA A 45 4.12 -13.00 8.83
N THR A 46 3.69 -13.15 7.58
CA THR A 46 3.04 -14.38 7.11
C THR A 46 4.06 -15.51 6.96
N GLU A 47 5.26 -15.21 6.47
CA GLU A 47 6.35 -16.17 6.28
C GLU A 47 6.85 -16.73 7.63
N GLU A 48 7.03 -15.89 8.65
CA GLU A 48 7.39 -16.32 10.01
C GLU A 48 6.39 -17.35 10.58
N ILE A 49 5.10 -17.19 10.27
CA ILE A 49 4.04 -18.12 10.67
C ILE A 49 4.07 -19.38 9.80
N ASP A 50 4.25 -19.22 8.49
CA ASP A 50 4.25 -20.32 7.52
C ASP A 50 5.41 -21.30 7.73
N ILE A 51 6.60 -20.81 8.08
CA ILE A 51 7.75 -21.66 8.40
C ILE A 51 7.69 -22.24 9.82
N GLY A 52 6.69 -21.85 10.61
CA GLY A 52 6.50 -22.29 11.99
C GLY A 52 7.47 -21.68 12.99
N GLU A 53 8.08 -20.52 12.69
CA GLU A 53 8.93 -19.79 13.63
C GLU A 53 8.10 -19.23 14.79
N VAL A 54 6.92 -18.70 14.45
CA VAL A 54 5.92 -18.23 15.43
C VAL A 54 4.54 -18.80 15.10
N ASN A 55 3.67 -18.92 16.11
CA ASN A 55 2.28 -19.37 15.89
C ASN A 55 1.30 -18.20 15.75
N ARG A 56 1.72 -17.00 16.17
CA ARG A 56 0.95 -15.77 16.12
C ARG A 56 1.85 -14.56 16.09
N THR A 57 1.52 -13.58 15.25
CA THR A 57 2.17 -12.28 15.20
C THR A 57 1.12 -11.17 15.01
N VAL A 58 1.47 -9.95 15.41
CA VAL A 58 0.62 -8.77 15.32
C VAL A 58 1.44 -7.63 14.75
N VAL A 59 0.92 -7.00 13.70
CA VAL A 59 1.61 -5.95 12.95
C VAL A 59 0.68 -4.75 12.76
N GLU A 60 1.19 -3.56 13.01
CA GLU A 60 0.50 -2.31 12.66
C GLU A 60 0.80 -1.95 11.20
N LEU A 61 -0.24 -1.66 10.43
CA LEU A 61 -0.16 -1.39 9.01
C LEU A 61 -0.85 -0.07 8.69
N ASN A 62 -0.18 0.76 7.91
CA ASN A 62 -0.79 1.92 7.27
C ASN A 62 -0.96 1.61 5.78
N VAL A 63 -2.21 1.49 5.34
CA VAL A 63 -2.58 1.05 4.00
C VAL A 63 -3.04 2.25 3.18
N PRO A 64 -2.34 2.63 2.09
CA PRO A 64 -2.73 3.74 1.24
C PRO A 64 -3.95 3.38 0.37
N GLU A 65 -4.57 4.41 -0.21
CA GLU A 65 -5.60 4.22 -1.23
C GLU A 65 -5.05 3.56 -2.50
N GLY A 66 -5.80 2.59 -3.04
CA GLY A 66 -5.39 1.80 -4.20
C GLY A 66 -4.68 0.48 -3.85
N PHE A 67 -4.47 0.21 -2.55
CA PHE A 67 -3.94 -1.06 -2.06
C PHE A 67 -5.03 -2.13 -2.01
N ASP A 68 -4.75 -3.31 -2.54
CA ASP A 68 -5.66 -4.46 -2.55
C ASP A 68 -4.93 -5.75 -2.20
N ILE A 69 -5.66 -6.70 -1.61
CA ILE A 69 -5.14 -8.00 -1.19
C ILE A 69 -6.01 -9.10 -1.79
N GLN A 70 -5.36 -10.00 -2.53
CA GLN A 70 -6.00 -11.16 -3.12
C GLN A 70 -5.36 -12.43 -2.59
N ILE A 71 -6.20 -13.34 -2.12
CA ILE A 71 -5.77 -14.65 -1.63
C ILE A 71 -6.40 -15.73 -2.49
N GLN A 72 -5.59 -16.67 -2.97
CA GLN A 72 -6.00 -17.85 -3.72
C GLN A 72 -5.30 -19.06 -3.14
N GLU A 73 -6.03 -19.89 -2.38
CA GLU A 73 -5.48 -21.04 -1.66
C GLU A 73 -4.28 -20.66 -0.77
N ASN A 74 -3.06 -20.96 -1.20
CA ASN A 74 -1.81 -20.64 -0.52
C ASN A 74 -1.05 -19.45 -1.16
N GLY A 75 -1.63 -18.79 -2.15
CA GLY A 75 -1.08 -17.60 -2.79
C GLY A 75 -1.65 -16.32 -2.17
N LEU A 76 -0.77 -15.38 -1.83
CA LEU A 76 -1.10 -14.01 -1.44
C LEU A 76 -0.54 -13.07 -2.50
N THR A 77 -1.41 -12.30 -3.14
CA THR A 77 -1.02 -11.23 -4.04
C THR A 77 -1.46 -9.90 -3.46
N ILE A 78 -0.48 -9.05 -3.18
CA ILE A 78 -0.74 -7.67 -2.77
C ILE A 78 -0.51 -6.77 -3.98
N THR A 79 -1.46 -5.90 -4.27
CA THR A 79 -1.33 -4.95 -5.37
C THR A 79 -1.51 -3.52 -4.89
N TYR A 80 -0.88 -2.61 -5.61
CA TYR A 80 -1.07 -1.18 -5.46
C TYR A 80 -1.40 -0.57 -6.81
N SER A 81 -2.54 0.11 -6.85
CA SER A 81 -3.03 0.82 -8.02
C SER A 81 -3.00 2.33 -7.79
N GLN A 82 -2.60 3.06 -8.83
CA GLN A 82 -2.65 4.51 -8.88
C GLN A 82 -3.43 4.91 -10.13
N ASP A 83 -4.44 5.77 -9.96
CA ASP A 83 -5.31 6.24 -11.05
C ASP A 83 -5.96 5.11 -11.88
N GLY A 84 -6.21 3.96 -11.24
CA GLY A 84 -6.84 2.78 -11.86
C GLY A 84 -5.86 1.82 -12.54
N GLU A 85 -4.57 2.15 -12.60
CA GLU A 85 -3.52 1.28 -13.13
C GLU A 85 -2.73 0.61 -12.01
N ILE A 86 -2.46 -0.69 -12.14
CA ILE A 86 -1.60 -1.40 -11.20
C ILE A 86 -0.16 -0.94 -11.44
N VAL A 87 0.42 -0.28 -10.45
CA VAL A 87 1.81 0.21 -10.48
C VAL A 87 2.74 -0.65 -9.62
N GLY A 88 2.18 -1.44 -8.70
CA GLY A 88 2.92 -2.38 -7.85
C GLY A 88 2.18 -3.70 -7.66
N SER A 89 2.92 -4.81 -7.68
CA SER A 89 2.39 -6.14 -7.41
C SER A 89 3.45 -7.00 -6.71
N TRP A 90 3.08 -7.59 -5.59
CA TRP A 90 3.92 -8.45 -4.76
C TRP A 90 3.20 -9.79 -4.55
N PRO A 91 3.36 -10.75 -5.48
CA PRO A 91 2.84 -12.11 -5.31
C PRO A 91 3.82 -12.97 -4.51
N HIS A 92 3.28 -13.78 -3.60
CA HIS A 92 4.03 -14.80 -2.88
C HIS A 92 3.17 -16.05 -2.66
N THR A 93 3.78 -17.23 -2.67
CA THR A 93 3.12 -18.51 -2.41
C THR A 93 3.71 -19.13 -1.16
N TYR A 94 2.84 -19.59 -0.28
CA TYR A 94 3.17 -20.15 1.03
C TYR A 94 2.95 -21.66 1.07
N SER A 95 3.44 -22.30 2.12
CA SER A 95 3.27 -23.74 2.35
C SER A 95 1.85 -24.08 2.80
N HIS A 96 1.28 -23.21 3.63
CA HIS A 96 -0.05 -23.37 4.20
C HIS A 96 -1.11 -22.60 3.40
N SER A 97 -2.37 -23.02 3.53
CA SER A 97 -3.51 -22.27 2.98
C SER A 97 -3.72 -20.97 3.76
N LEU A 98 -4.18 -19.93 3.08
CA LEU A 98 -4.38 -18.60 3.63
C LEU A 98 -5.85 -18.20 3.58
N VAL A 99 -6.29 -17.46 4.58
CA VAL A 99 -7.59 -16.81 4.58
C VAL A 99 -7.47 -15.40 5.17
N SER A 100 -8.13 -14.43 4.55
CA SER A 100 -8.19 -13.05 5.05
C SER A 100 -9.59 -12.68 5.50
N THR A 101 -9.67 -11.85 6.53
CA THR A 101 -10.94 -11.28 7.02
C THR A 101 -10.76 -9.82 7.42
N GLY A 102 -11.78 -8.99 7.18
CA GLY A 102 -11.83 -7.62 7.69
C GLY A 102 -11.08 -6.54 6.88
N PHE A 103 -10.40 -6.90 5.80
CA PHE A 103 -9.75 -5.91 4.93
C PHE A 103 -10.80 -5.10 4.15
N GLN A 104 -10.72 -3.77 4.21
CA GLN A 104 -11.71 -2.85 3.60
C GLN A 104 -11.02 -1.67 2.87
N GLY A 105 -9.90 -1.93 2.20
CA GLY A 105 -9.14 -0.91 1.47
C GLY A 105 -8.34 0.00 2.41
N ARG A 106 -8.22 1.29 2.06
CA ARG A 106 -7.34 2.25 2.75
C ARG A 106 -7.65 2.42 4.24
N GLY A 107 -6.61 2.59 5.05
CA GLY A 107 -6.72 2.89 6.47
C GLY A 107 -5.57 2.34 7.30
N ASN A 108 -5.64 2.61 8.61
CA ASN A 108 -4.74 2.00 9.58
C ASN A 108 -5.37 0.70 10.09
N TYR A 109 -4.57 -0.36 10.17
CA TYR A 109 -5.01 -1.66 10.62
C TYR A 109 -4.04 -2.23 11.65
N VAL A 110 -4.61 -2.96 12.61
CA VAL A 110 -3.87 -3.98 13.36
C VAL A 110 -4.13 -5.30 12.66
N LEU A 111 -3.11 -5.82 11.97
CA LEU A 111 -3.14 -7.15 11.39
C LEU A 111 -2.71 -8.16 12.44
N THR A 112 -3.58 -9.11 12.73
CA THR A 112 -3.21 -10.31 13.49
C THR A 112 -3.09 -11.49 12.52
N ILE A 113 -1.92 -12.11 12.50
CA ILE A 113 -1.67 -13.33 11.73
C ILE A 113 -1.49 -14.49 12.72
N ARG A 114 -2.16 -15.60 12.46
CA ARG A 114 -2.05 -16.81 13.28
C ARG A 114 -2.32 -18.05 12.46
N ILE A 115 -1.73 -19.17 12.87
CA ILE A 115 -2.04 -20.48 12.29
C ILE A 115 -3.07 -21.23 13.16
N VAL A 116 -4.07 -21.85 12.54
CA VAL A 116 -5.09 -22.68 13.16
C VAL A 116 -5.41 -23.84 12.22
N ASP A 117 -5.33 -25.08 12.71
CA ASP A 117 -5.65 -26.27 11.92
C ASP A 117 -4.98 -26.28 10.52
N ASP A 118 -3.69 -25.93 10.46
CA ASP A 118 -2.88 -25.89 9.23
C ASP A 118 -3.25 -24.76 8.24
N VAL A 119 -4.07 -23.80 8.66
CA VAL A 119 -4.48 -22.63 7.87
C VAL A 119 -4.00 -21.35 8.53
N VAL A 120 -3.39 -20.46 7.74
CA VAL A 120 -2.92 -19.15 8.18
C VAL A 120 -4.03 -18.11 8.02
N HIS A 121 -4.48 -17.56 9.14
CA HIS A 121 -5.54 -16.56 9.20
C HIS A 121 -4.96 -15.15 9.33
N LEU A 122 -5.23 -14.30 8.33
CA LEU A 122 -4.92 -12.86 8.33
C LEU A 122 -6.18 -12.08 8.74
N SER A 123 -6.18 -11.53 9.96
CA SER A 123 -7.30 -10.77 10.51
C SER A 123 -6.97 -9.29 10.55
N PHE A 124 -7.59 -8.50 9.67
CA PHE A 124 -7.41 -7.06 9.61
C PHE A 124 -8.45 -6.37 10.49
N ASN A 125 -7.98 -5.72 11.56
CA ASN A 125 -8.84 -4.90 12.41
C ASN A 125 -8.55 -3.43 12.18
N ARG A 126 -9.50 -2.70 11.60
CA ARG A 126 -9.33 -1.29 11.28
C ARG A 126 -9.30 -0.46 12.56
N GLN A 127 -8.33 0.44 12.67
CA GLN A 127 -8.28 1.43 13.74
C GLN A 127 -9.12 2.65 13.31
N GLU A 128 -10.05 3.07 14.18
CA GLU A 128 -10.87 4.28 14.02
C GLU A 128 -10.08 5.56 14.32
#